data_AF-A0A9D5M050-F1
#
_entry.id   AF-A0A9D5M050-F1
#
_cell.length_a   1.000
_cell.length_b   1.000
_cell.length_c   1.000
_cell.angle_alpha   90.00
_cell.angle_beta   90.00
_cell.angle_gamma   90.00
#
_symmetry.space_group_name_H-M   'P 1'
#
loop_
_entity.id
_entity.type
_entity.pdbx_description
1 polymer ?
#
loop_
_entity_poly.entity_id
_entity_poly.type
_entity_poly.pdbx_seq_one_letter_code
_entity_poly.pdbx_strand_id
1 'polypeptide(L)' 'MEKKQFPKTIDQVPMPDLVISMGCDAGCPYIGRDFDDNWHLPDPTGKGDAAFIQVMQAIEKKISVF' A
#
# COMPACT_ATOMS: atom_id res chain seq x y z
N MET A 1 16.60 1.55 -1.32
CA MET A 1 15.37 1.92 -2.05
C MET A 1 15.65 1.76 -3.54
N GLU A 2 14.76 1.12 -4.28
CA GLU A 2 14.97 0.78 -5.69
C GLU A 2 15.06 2.02 -6.59
N LYS A 3 16.02 2.05 -7.53
CA LYS A 3 16.34 3.25 -8.35
C LYS A 3 15.19 3.78 -9.19
N LYS A 4 14.17 2.96 -9.46
CA LYS A 4 13.02 3.30 -10.31
C LYS A 4 11.72 3.45 -9.53
N GLN A 5 11.72 3.19 -8.22
CA GLN A 5 10.53 3.33 -7.38
C GLN A 5 10.56 4.68 -6.65
N PHE A 6 9.48 5.44 -6.79
CA PHE A 6 9.30 6.73 -6.14
C PHE A 6 7.81 6.99 -5.88
N PRO A 7 7.46 7.80 -4.86
CA PRO A 7 6.08 8.20 -4.60
C PRO A 7 5.48 8.96 -5.78
N LYS A 8 4.23 8.66 -6.11
CA LYS A 8 3.46 9.33 -7.17
C LYS A 8 2.17 9.88 -6.58
N THR A 9 1.71 10.99 -7.13
CA THR A 9 0.36 11.48 -6.84
C THR A 9 -0.67 10.64 -7.60
N ILE A 10 -1.93 10.64 -7.14
CA ILE A 10 -2.99 9.79 -7.70
C ILE A 10 -3.24 10.09 -9.18
N ASP A 11 -3.14 11.36 -9.60
CA ASP A 11 -3.27 11.81 -10.99
C ASP A 11 -2.16 11.29 -11.92
N GLN A 12 -1.03 10.82 -11.37
CA GLN A 12 0.07 10.22 -12.12
C GLN A 12 -0.06 8.70 -12.28
N VAL A 13 -1.06 8.09 -11.62
CA VAL A 13 -1.33 6.66 -11.72
C VAL A 13 -2.43 6.45 -12.77
N PRO A 14 -2.21 5.62 -13.81
CA PRO A 14 -3.28 5.30 -14.74
C PRO A 14 -4.45 4.64 -14.01
N MET A 15 -5.67 4.71 -14.58
CA MET A 15 -6.85 4.12 -13.97
C MET A 15 -6.61 2.63 -13.69
N PRO A 16 -6.61 2.20 -12.41
CA PRO A 16 -6.28 0.84 -12.04
C PRO A 16 -7.50 -0.08 -12.16
N ASP A 17 -7.25 -1.34 -12.50
CA ASP A 17 -8.27 -2.39 -12.47
C ASP A 17 -8.66 -2.80 -11.04
N LEU A 18 -7.66 -2.82 -10.14
CA LEU A 18 -7.79 -3.14 -8.72
C LEU A 18 -7.09 -2.08 -7.86
N VAL A 19 -7.73 -1.70 -6.77
CA VAL A 19 -7.22 -0.73 -5.79
C VAL A 19 -7.30 -1.33 -4.40
N ILE A 20 -6.14 -1.48 -3.78
CA ILE A 20 -6.03 -2.01 -2.42
C ILE A 20 -5.63 -0.87 -1.48
N SER A 21 -6.37 -0.73 -0.38
CA SER A 21 -5.94 0.12 0.73
C SER A 21 -4.96 -0.66 1.62
N MET A 22 -3.84 -0.03 1.95
CA MET A 22 -2.87 -0.59 2.90
C MET A 22 -3.35 -0.51 4.36
N GLY A 23 -4.49 0.15 4.62
CA GLY A 23 -4.91 0.56 5.95
C GLY A 23 -4.45 1.98 6.25
N CYS A 24 -5.34 2.81 6.77
CA CYS A 24 -5.03 4.18 7.15
C CYS A 24 -5.83 4.57 8.40
N ASP A 25 -5.17 5.28 9.32
CA ASP A 25 -5.83 5.92 10.47
C ASP A 25 -6.38 7.32 10.10
N ALA A 26 -6.04 7.83 8.91
CA ALA A 26 -6.53 9.06 8.32
C ALA A 26 -7.39 8.78 7.07
N GLY A 27 -8.33 9.66 6.73
CA GLY A 27 -9.17 9.47 5.55
C GLY A 27 -8.35 9.41 4.26
N CYS A 28 -8.47 8.32 3.49
CA CYS A 28 -7.86 8.24 2.17
C CYS A 28 -8.54 9.24 1.20
N PRO A 29 -7.77 9.91 0.32
CA PRO A 29 -8.35 10.74 -0.73
C PRO A 29 -9.20 9.89 -1.68
N TYR A 30 -10.27 10.50 -2.24
CA TYR A 30 -11.06 9.85 -3.28
C TYR A 30 -10.26 9.78 -4.59
N ILE A 31 -10.13 8.58 -5.13
CA ILE A 31 -9.29 8.30 -6.32
C ILE A 31 -10.11 8.06 -7.60
N GLY A 32 -11.41 8.36 -7.58
CA GLY A 32 -12.32 8.12 -8.70
C GLY A 32 -13.00 6.74 -8.69
N ARG A 33 -12.71 5.90 -7.69
CA ARG A 33 -13.39 4.63 -7.40
C ARG A 33 -13.19 4.23 -5.93
N ASP A 34 -13.99 3.26 -5.47
CA ASP A 34 -13.81 2.61 -4.17
C ASP A 34 -12.62 1.64 -4.18
N PHE A 35 -12.14 1.32 -2.98
CA PHE A 35 -11.14 0.27 -2.77
C PHE A 35 -11.79 -1.11 -2.87
N ASP A 36 -11.11 -2.05 -3.53
CA ASP A 36 -11.55 -3.44 -3.69
C ASP A 36 -11.28 -4.29 -2.44
N ASP A 37 -10.25 -3.93 -1.66
CA ASP A 37 -9.94 -4.56 -0.36
C ASP A 37 -9.15 -3.59 0.54
N ASN A 38 -9.16 -3.87 1.84
CA ASN A 38 -8.34 -3.19 2.83
C ASN A 38 -7.47 -4.20 3.58
N TRP A 39 -6.16 -4.09 3.41
CA TRP A 39 -5.22 -5.03 4.02
C TRP A 39 -4.89 -4.74 5.47
N HIS A 40 -5.29 -3.58 6.00
CA HIS A 40 -5.13 -3.19 7.40
C HIS A 40 -3.71 -3.46 7.95
N LEU A 41 -2.68 -3.14 7.15
CA LEU A 41 -1.30 -3.34 7.52
C LEU A 41 -0.83 -2.22 8.46
N PRO A 42 -0.05 -2.54 9.50
CA PRO A 42 0.45 -1.54 10.42
C PRO A 42 1.47 -0.62 9.74
N ASP A 43 1.38 0.69 9.95
CA ASP A 43 2.40 1.64 9.48
C ASP A 43 3.75 1.35 10.19
N PRO A 44 4.82 1.01 9.45
CA PRO A 44 6.15 0.78 10.02
C PRO A 44 6.93 2.07 10.30
N THR A 45 6.40 3.25 9.92
CA THR A 45 7.07 4.54 10.09
C THR A 45 7.49 4.80 11.54
N GLY A 46 8.73 5.25 11.74
CA GLY A 46 9.31 5.50 13.07
C GLY A 46 9.68 4.26 13.88
N LYS A 47 9.48 3.05 13.33
CA LYS A 47 9.90 1.78 13.95
C LYS A 47 11.23 1.29 13.36
N GLY A 48 11.80 0.26 13.97
CA GLY A 48 13.02 -0.39 13.46
C GLY A 48 12.76 -1.33 12.28
N ASP A 49 13.84 -1.78 11.64
CA ASP A 49 13.82 -2.61 10.42
C ASP A 49 12.94 -3.86 10.51
N ALA A 50 12.85 -4.47 11.69
CA ALA A 50 12.00 -5.64 11.91
C ALA A 50 10.52 -5.38 11.58
N ALA A 51 10.00 -4.17 11.86
CA ALA A 51 8.63 -3.81 11.52
C ALA A 51 8.44 -3.70 10.01
N PHE A 52 9.40 -3.10 9.30
CA PHE A 52 9.39 -3.01 7.84
C PHE A 52 9.42 -4.39 7.19
N ILE A 53 10.30 -5.28 7.66
CA ILE A 53 10.42 -6.66 7.15
C ILE A 53 9.10 -7.43 7.35
N GLN A 54 8.45 -7.30 8.51
CA GLN A 54 7.16 -7.94 8.77
C GLN A 54 6.06 -7.46 7.82
N VAL A 55 5.98 -6.15 7.56
CA VAL A 55 5.00 -5.58 6.62
C VAL A 55 5.29 -6.07 5.20
N MET A 56 6.55 -6.08 4.77
CA MET A 56 6.94 -6.58 3.44
C MET A 56 6.54 -8.06 3.24
N GLN A 57 6.79 -8.91 4.24
CA GLN A 57 6.40 -10.33 4.20
C GLN A 57 4.87 -10.51 4.15
N ALA A 58 4.12 -9.66 4.86
CA ALA A 58 2.66 -9.69 4.82
C ALA A 58 2.12 -9.29 3.45
N ILE A 59 2.70 -8.28 2.81
CA ILE A 59 2.38 -7.88 1.43
C ILE A 59 2.68 -9.01 0.46
N GLU A 60 3.88 -9.60 0.55
CA GLU A 60 4.30 -10.72 -0.31
C GLU A 60 3.35 -11.92 -0.22
N LYS A 61 2.96 -12.30 1.00
CA LYS A 61 2.02 -13.40 1.24
C LYS A 61 0.63 -13.11 0.69
N LYS A 62 0.16 -11.86 0.73
CA LYS A 62 -1.14 -11.50 0.17
C LYS A 62 -1.08 -11.56 -1.35
N ILE A 63 -0.07 -10.94 -1.97
CA ILE A 63 0.11 -10.94 -3.43
C ILE A 63 0.24 -12.37 -3.97
N SER A 64 0.91 -13.28 -3.26
CA SER A 64 1.10 -14.67 -3.73
C SER A 64 -0.17 -15.51 -3.76
N VAL A 65 -1.27 -15.02 -3.18
CA VAL A 65 -2.59 -15.68 -3.20
C VAL A 65 -3.64 -14.92 -4.02
N PHE A 66 -3.26 -13.83 -4.70
CA PHE A 66 -4.07 -13.19 -5.74
C PHE A 66 -3.90 -13.92 -7.07
#